data_AF-A0A8B9HXT0-F1
#
_entry.id   AF-A0A8B9HXT0-F1
#
_cell.length_a   1.000
_cell.length_b   1.000
_cell.length_c   1.000
_cell.angle_alpha   90.00
_cell.angle_beta   90.00
_cell.angle_gamma   90.00
#
_symmetry.space_group_name_H-M   'P 1'
#
loop_
_entity.id
_entity.type
_entity.pdbx_description
1 polymer ?
#
loop_
_entity_poly.entity_id
_entity_poly.type
_entity_poly.pdbx_seq_one_letter_code
_entity_poly.pdbx_strand_id
1 'polypeptide(L)'
;MICIYCPLQSLRAIVLKINRDGWIYFSSSVYYVSNVKRSWTESRIECRNRGADLVIINSREEQVFINVLGKGQEVWIGLSDTEKEGVWKWVDGSELITEFWRPGEPNGLEKENCLLTSYDWIDHGCSLQYVCICEKEYNE
;
A
#
# COMPACT_ATOMS: atom_id res chain seq x y z
N MET A 1 49.26 8.64 5.06
CA MET A 1 48.61 9.28 3.89
C MET A 1 47.35 8.46 3.60
N ILE A 2 46.23 8.83 4.22
CA ILE A 2 44.94 8.10 4.11
C ILE A 2 43.92 9.16 3.73
N CYS A 3 43.17 8.90 2.66
CA CYS A 3 42.39 9.88 1.93
C CYS A 3 41.25 10.47 2.77
N ILE A 4 41.21 11.81 2.90
CA ILE A 4 40.20 12.58 3.67
C ILE A 4 38.99 12.99 2.81
N TYR A 5 38.92 12.56 1.55
CA TYR A 5 37.82 12.85 0.64
C TYR A 5 37.52 11.62 -0.21
N CYS A 6 36.62 10.76 0.26
CA CYS A 6 35.84 9.90 -0.60
C CYS A 6 34.40 10.43 -0.54
N PRO A 7 33.86 11.03 -1.61
CA PRO A 7 32.49 11.49 -1.59
C PRO A 7 31.60 10.25 -1.62
N LEU A 8 31.06 9.87 -0.47
CA LEU A 8 29.95 8.93 -0.39
C LEU A 8 28.68 9.61 -0.92
N GLN A 9 28.65 9.87 -2.23
CA GLN A 9 27.41 10.01 -2.99
C GLN A 9 27.09 8.65 -3.61
N SER A 10 26.57 7.73 -2.81
CA SER A 10 25.79 6.61 -3.32
C SER A 10 25.14 5.89 -2.16
N LEU A 11 23.91 6.30 -1.88
CA LEU A 11 22.79 5.60 -1.25
C LEU A 11 21.92 6.74 -0.72
N ARG A 12 21.06 7.30 -1.58
CA ARG A 12 19.95 8.11 -1.07
C ARG A 12 19.13 7.15 -0.22
N ALA A 13 19.26 7.24 1.11
CA ALA A 13 18.22 6.78 1.99
C ALA A 13 16.91 7.35 1.43
N ILE A 14 15.86 6.53 1.33
CA ILE A 14 14.53 7.03 1.00
C ILE A 14 14.16 7.95 2.16
N VAL A 15 14.42 9.25 2.02
CA VAL A 15 14.03 10.24 3.01
C VAL A 15 12.52 10.39 2.87
N LEU A 16 11.78 9.74 3.76
CA LEU A 16 10.34 9.93 3.88
C LEU A 16 10.12 11.40 4.26
N LYS A 17 9.58 12.18 3.32
CA LYS A 17 9.14 13.55 3.61
C LYS A 17 7.78 13.43 4.29
N ILE A 18 7.67 13.93 5.53
CA ILE A 18 6.43 13.90 6.31
C ILE A 18 5.84 15.31 6.33
N ASN A 19 4.55 15.46 6.02
CA ASN A 19 3.84 16.73 6.16
C ASN A 19 3.38 16.96 7.62
N ARG A 20 2.81 18.14 7.91
CA ARG A 20 2.37 18.49 9.28
C ARG A 20 1.28 17.57 9.82
N ASP A 21 0.52 16.93 8.94
CA ASP A 21 -0.61 16.05 9.28
C ASP A 21 -0.19 14.57 9.35
N GLY A 22 1.11 14.27 9.26
CA GLY A 22 1.65 12.91 9.36
C GLY A 22 1.57 12.09 8.07
N TRP A 23 1.24 12.70 6.93
CA TRP A 23 1.29 12.05 5.62
C TRP A 23 2.70 12.03 5.07
N ILE A 24 3.02 11.00 4.28
CA ILE A 24 4.33 10.77 3.72
C ILE A 24 4.27 10.97 2.21
N TYR A 25 5.17 11.76 1.65
CA TYR A 25 5.26 11.98 0.20
C TYR A 25 6.08 10.88 -0.47
N PHE A 26 5.56 10.40 -1.61
CA PHE A 26 6.31 9.59 -2.54
C PHE A 26 5.80 9.83 -3.96
N SER A 27 6.72 10.12 -4.89
CA SER A 27 6.36 10.53 -6.26
C SER A 27 5.36 11.70 -6.28
N SER A 28 4.23 11.55 -6.97
CA SER A 28 3.12 12.50 -7.07
C SER A 28 2.01 12.30 -6.02
N SER A 29 2.16 11.34 -5.10
CA SER A 29 1.12 10.98 -4.12
C SER A 29 1.55 11.26 -2.68
N VAL A 30 0.56 11.32 -1.79
CA VAL A 30 0.74 11.33 -0.33
C VAL A 30 0.04 10.15 0.32
N TYR A 31 0.70 9.55 1.30
CA TYR A 31 0.30 8.30 1.92
C TYR A 31 0.13 8.45 3.43
N TYR A 32 -0.84 7.74 4.00
CA TYR A 32 -1.09 7.69 5.44
C TYR A 32 -1.28 6.26 5.90
N VAL A 33 -0.52 5.85 6.93
CA VAL A 33 -0.69 4.55 7.58
C VAL A 33 -1.63 4.71 8.75
N SER A 34 -2.71 3.93 8.78
CA SER A 34 -3.63 3.96 9.91
C SER A 34 -3.01 3.35 11.17
N ASN A 35 -3.43 3.86 12.32
CA ASN A 35 -2.98 3.38 13.64
C ASN A 35 -4.00 2.45 14.32
N VAL A 36 -5.15 2.20 13.69
CA VAL A 36 -6.24 1.37 14.21
C VAL A 36 -6.56 0.30 13.19
N LYS A 37 -6.57 -0.95 13.66
CA LYS A 37 -6.94 -2.10 12.84
C LYS A 37 -8.43 -2.11 12.56
N ARG A 38 -8.82 -2.31 11.30
CA ARG A 38 -10.22 -2.33 10.84
C ARG A 38 -10.42 -3.36 9.73
N SER A 39 -11.67 -3.71 9.44
CA SER A 39 -11.99 -4.47 8.23
C SER A 39 -11.57 -3.71 6.97
N TRP A 40 -11.47 -4.39 5.82
CA TRP A 40 -11.12 -3.74 4.56
C TRP A 40 -12.11 -2.61 4.23
N THR A 41 -13.41 -2.87 4.37
CA THR A 41 -14.47 -1.88 4.11
C THR A 41 -14.37 -0.67 5.04
N GLU A 42 -14.20 -0.89 6.35
CA GLU A 42 -14.03 0.19 7.32
C GLU A 42 -12.74 0.98 7.10
N SER A 43 -11.67 0.32 6.67
CA SER A 43 -10.39 0.95 6.30
C SER A 43 -10.57 1.87 5.10
N ARG A 44 -11.31 1.43 4.07
CA ARG A 44 -11.66 2.27 2.92
C ARG A 44 -12.48 3.49 3.32
N ILE A 45 -13.47 3.32 4.19
CA ILE A 45 -14.28 4.43 4.73
C ILE A 45 -13.37 5.44 5.46
N GLU A 46 -12.44 4.98 6.28
CA GLU A 46 -11.48 5.85 6.98
C GLU A 46 -10.61 6.66 6.00
N CYS A 47 -10.09 6.03 4.94
CA CYS A 47 -9.32 6.74 3.92
C CYS A 47 -10.19 7.79 3.21
N ARG A 48 -11.42 7.45 2.86
CA ARG A 48 -12.38 8.38 2.23
C ARG A 48 -12.75 9.56 3.11
N ASN A 49 -12.93 9.34 4.41
CA ASN A 49 -13.15 10.42 5.37
C ASN A 49 -11.97 11.41 5.46
N ARG A 50 -10.77 11.01 4.99
CA ARG A 50 -9.57 11.85 4.92
C ARG A 50 -9.34 12.46 3.53
N GLY A 51 -10.29 12.32 2.61
CA GLY A 51 -10.17 12.75 1.22
C GLY A 51 -9.17 11.93 0.42
N ALA A 52 -9.01 10.66 0.76
CA ALA A 52 -8.14 9.67 0.12
C ALA A 52 -8.93 8.39 -0.22
N ASP A 53 -8.28 7.36 -0.75
CA ASP A 53 -8.83 6.00 -0.79
C ASP A 53 -7.73 5.02 -0.33
N LEU A 54 -8.02 3.72 -0.24
CA LEU A 54 -6.97 2.73 -0.03
C LEU A 54 -5.95 2.78 -1.17
N VAL A 55 -4.67 2.61 -0.84
CA VAL A 55 -3.57 2.73 -1.81
C VAL A 55 -3.73 1.79 -3.00
N ILE A 56 -3.46 2.32 -4.19
CA ILE A 56 -3.38 1.58 -5.45
C ILE A 56 -1.91 1.43 -5.78
N ILE A 57 -1.47 0.22 -6.11
CA ILE A 57 -0.04 -0.01 -6.41
C ILE A 57 0.11 -0.20 -7.92
N ASN A 58 0.67 0.81 -8.58
CA ASN A 58 0.79 0.86 -10.04
C ASN A 58 2.21 0.59 -10.55
N SER A 59 3.20 0.52 -9.65
CA SER A 59 4.60 0.34 -10.04
C SER A 59 5.38 -0.51 -9.03
N ARG A 60 6.52 -1.06 -9.48
CA ARG A 60 7.42 -1.82 -8.60
C ARG A 60 8.05 -0.90 -7.54
N GLU A 61 8.36 0.33 -7.91
CA GLU A 61 8.91 1.35 -7.01
C GLU A 61 7.93 1.67 -5.88
N GLU A 62 6.65 1.78 -6.21
CA GLU A 62 5.58 1.97 -5.24
C GLU A 62 5.39 0.76 -4.33
N GLN A 63 5.38 -0.47 -4.88
CA GLN A 63 5.34 -1.69 -4.05
C GLN A 63 6.48 -1.69 -3.02
N VAL A 64 7.71 -1.35 -3.44
CA VAL A 64 8.86 -1.28 -2.54
C VAL A 64 8.67 -0.19 -1.48
N PHE A 65 8.17 0.99 -1.88
CA PHE A 65 7.88 2.08 -0.95
C PHE A 65 6.82 1.68 0.09
N ILE A 66 5.74 1.03 -0.33
CA ILE A 66 4.66 0.56 0.54
C ILE A 66 5.15 -0.49 1.54
N ASN A 67 6.03 -1.41 1.13
CA ASN A 67 6.65 -2.38 2.03
C ASN A 67 7.50 -1.70 3.12
N VAL A 68 8.27 -0.67 2.75
CA VAL A 68 9.06 0.13 3.71
C VAL A 68 8.12 0.91 4.64
N LEU A 69 7.07 1.49 4.09
CA LEU A 69 6.09 2.29 4.82
C LEU A 69 5.31 1.46 5.85
N GLY A 70 4.90 0.25 5.48
CA GLY A 70 4.24 -0.73 6.35
C GLY A 70 5.17 -1.36 7.39
N LYS A 71 6.50 -1.14 7.31
CA LYS A 71 7.51 -1.63 8.26
C LYS A 71 7.43 -3.15 8.50
N GLY A 72 7.12 -3.90 7.44
CA GLY A 72 6.97 -5.37 7.50
C GLY A 72 5.67 -5.86 8.15
N GLN A 73 4.74 -4.97 8.49
CA GLN A 73 3.39 -5.36 8.92
C GLN A 73 2.52 -5.67 7.71
N GLU A 74 1.56 -6.57 7.89
CA GLU A 74 0.49 -6.78 6.92
C GLU A 74 -0.50 -5.62 6.99
N VAL A 75 -0.77 -5.01 5.84
CA VAL A 75 -1.61 -3.82 5.72
C VAL A 75 -2.61 -3.98 4.58
N TRP A 76 -3.83 -3.47 4.79
CA TRP A 76 -4.84 -3.40 3.74
C TRP A 76 -4.43 -2.41 2.64
N ILE A 77 -4.61 -2.85 1.39
CA ILE A 77 -4.48 -2.03 0.18
C ILE A 77 -5.74 -2.11 -0.68
N GLY A 78 -5.83 -1.27 -1.70
CA GLY A 78 -7.07 -1.00 -2.43
C GLY A 78 -7.47 -2.04 -3.47
N LEU A 79 -6.98 -3.27 -3.41
CA LEU A 79 -7.35 -4.33 -4.35
C LEU A 79 -8.36 -5.30 -3.71
N SER A 80 -9.38 -5.66 -4.47
CA SER A 80 -10.38 -6.66 -4.08
C SER A 80 -11.02 -7.32 -5.30
N ASP A 81 -11.52 -8.53 -5.17
CA ASP A 81 -12.38 -9.20 -6.16
C ASP A 81 -13.78 -9.51 -5.62
N THR A 82 -14.18 -8.85 -4.52
CA THR A 82 -15.51 -8.97 -3.87
C THR A 82 -16.72 -8.83 -4.81
N GLU A 83 -16.58 -8.14 -5.95
CA GLU A 83 -17.65 -8.01 -6.94
C GLU A 83 -17.84 -9.29 -7.76
N LYS A 84 -16.74 -9.99 -8.05
CA LYS A 84 -16.71 -11.22 -8.86
C LYS A 84 -15.39 -11.94 -8.61
N GLU A 85 -15.49 -13.13 -8.01
CA GLU A 85 -14.39 -14.06 -7.77
C GLU A 85 -13.44 -14.18 -8.97
N GLY A 86 -12.13 -14.00 -8.70
CA GLY A 86 -11.08 -14.09 -9.71
C GLY A 86 -10.97 -12.86 -10.63
N VAL A 87 -11.76 -11.81 -10.41
CA VAL A 87 -11.67 -10.53 -11.12
C VAL A 87 -11.28 -9.41 -10.16
N TRP A 88 -9.98 -9.25 -9.98
CA TRP A 88 -9.39 -8.23 -9.10
C TRP A 88 -9.51 -6.82 -9.68
N LYS A 89 -10.05 -5.92 -8.87
CA LYS A 89 -10.19 -4.50 -9.18
C LYS A 89 -9.65 -3.62 -8.07
N TRP A 90 -9.10 -2.49 -8.48
CA TRP A 90 -8.70 -1.42 -7.58
C TRP A 90 -9.92 -0.62 -7.12
N VAL A 91 -9.76 0.11 -6.01
CA VAL A 91 -10.82 0.97 -5.44
C VAL A 91 -11.26 2.12 -6.36
N ASP A 92 -10.50 2.46 -7.40
CA ASP A 92 -10.89 3.40 -8.46
C ASP A 92 -11.68 2.74 -9.61
N GLY A 93 -11.82 1.42 -9.59
CA GLY A 93 -12.51 0.61 -10.59
C GLY A 93 -11.61 0.11 -11.73
N SER A 94 -10.33 0.46 -11.74
CA SER A 94 -9.38 -0.05 -12.73
C SER A 94 -9.09 -1.54 -12.50
N GLU A 95 -8.79 -2.25 -13.59
CA GLU A 95 -8.43 -3.66 -13.56
C GLU A 95 -6.97 -3.85 -13.14
N LEU A 96 -6.65 -5.01 -12.56
CA LEU A 96 -5.29 -5.36 -12.20
C LEU A 96 -4.44 -5.61 -13.46
N ILE A 97 -3.37 -4.81 -13.64
CA ILE A 97 -2.43 -4.96 -14.77
C ILE A 97 -1.08 -5.52 -14.32
N THR A 98 -0.60 -5.11 -13.14
CA THR A 98 0.70 -5.52 -12.58
C THR A 98 0.45 -6.23 -11.26
N GLU A 99 1.11 -7.37 -11.08
CA GLU A 99 0.91 -8.21 -9.91
C GLU A 99 2.18 -8.40 -9.08
N PHE A 100 2.02 -8.46 -7.76
CA PHE A 100 3.09 -8.76 -6.80
C PHE A 100 2.66 -9.84 -5.82
N TRP A 101 1.92 -10.85 -6.29
CA TRP A 101 1.48 -12.00 -5.49
C TRP A 101 2.64 -12.71 -4.81
N ARG A 102 2.43 -13.11 -3.55
CA ARG A 102 3.29 -14.09 -2.90
C ARG A 102 3.19 -15.41 -3.68
N PRO A 103 4.28 -16.19 -3.81
CA PRO A 103 4.21 -17.50 -4.45
C PRO A 103 3.12 -18.38 -3.83
N GLY A 104 2.14 -18.78 -4.66
CA GLY A 104 1.00 -19.58 -4.24
C GLY A 104 -0.31 -18.79 -4.06
N GLU A 105 -0.27 -17.46 -4.11
CA GLU A 105 -1.45 -16.58 -4.04
C GLU A 105 -1.93 -16.13 -5.43
N PRO A 106 -3.21 -15.72 -5.58
CA PRO A 106 -4.29 -15.82 -4.58
C PRO A 106 -4.81 -17.25 -4.42
N ASN A 107 -5.12 -17.68 -3.19
CA ASN A 107 -5.50 -19.08 -2.90
C ASN A 107 -6.83 -19.27 -2.16
N GLY A 108 -7.43 -18.20 -1.65
CA GLY A 108 -8.55 -18.29 -0.73
C GLY A 108 -9.92 -18.44 -1.40
N LEU A 109 -9.99 -18.38 -2.74
CA LEU A 109 -11.21 -18.51 -3.54
C LEU A 109 -12.29 -17.53 -3.01
N GLU A 110 -13.56 -17.94 -3.02
CA GLU A 110 -14.70 -17.13 -2.60
C GLU A 110 -14.65 -16.63 -1.13
N LYS A 111 -13.67 -17.06 -0.32
CA LYS A 111 -13.56 -16.68 1.10
C LYS A 111 -12.66 -15.47 1.33
N GLU A 112 -11.71 -15.21 0.44
CA GLU A 112 -10.64 -14.23 0.66
C GLU A 112 -10.58 -13.26 -0.50
N ASN A 113 -11.33 -12.17 -0.38
CA ASN A 113 -11.60 -11.29 -1.52
C ASN A 113 -10.95 -9.90 -1.39
N CYS A 114 -10.08 -9.72 -0.39
CA CYS A 114 -9.48 -8.42 -0.07
C CYS A 114 -7.97 -8.55 0.11
N LEU A 115 -7.21 -7.58 -0.39
CA LEU A 115 -5.75 -7.72 -0.50
C LEU A 115 -4.98 -7.12 0.68
N LEU A 116 -4.13 -7.93 1.29
CA LEU A 116 -3.04 -7.49 2.17
C LEU A 116 -1.73 -7.42 1.39
N THR A 117 -0.88 -6.46 1.76
CA THR A 117 0.54 -6.46 1.39
C THR A 117 1.41 -6.44 2.64
N SER A 118 2.59 -7.06 2.53
CA SER A 118 3.68 -6.91 3.52
C SER A 118 5.02 -6.76 2.80
N TYR A 119 5.47 -7.83 2.14
CA TYR A 119 6.53 -7.83 1.13
C TYR A 119 5.95 -8.10 -0.26
N ASP A 120 5.04 -9.08 -0.30
CA ASP A 120 4.26 -9.51 -1.46
C ASP A 120 2.77 -9.52 -1.07
N TRP A 121 1.90 -9.76 -2.04
CA TRP A 121 0.45 -9.70 -1.88
C TRP A 121 -0.18 -11.03 -1.48
N ILE A 122 -1.20 -10.95 -0.63
CA ILE A 122 -1.97 -12.09 -0.10
C ILE A 122 -3.45 -11.70 -0.11
N ASP A 123 -4.30 -12.52 -0.73
CA ASP A 123 -5.74 -12.40 -0.57
C ASP A 123 -6.15 -12.88 0.83
N HIS A 124 -7.02 -12.13 1.49
CA HIS A 124 -7.47 -12.48 2.84
C HIS A 124 -8.93 -12.11 3.07
N GLY A 125 -9.52 -12.65 4.14
CA GLY A 125 -10.90 -12.40 4.53
C GLY A 125 -11.14 -10.92 4.85
N CYS A 126 -12.01 -10.27 4.09
CA CYS A 126 -12.30 -8.83 4.18
C CYS A 126 -12.73 -8.33 5.57
N SER A 127 -13.33 -9.22 6.39
CA SER A 127 -13.82 -8.90 7.74
C SER A 127 -12.72 -8.90 8.81
N LEU A 128 -11.50 -9.34 8.47
CA LEU A 128 -10.38 -9.35 9.40
C LEU A 128 -9.82 -7.94 9.63
N GLN A 129 -9.18 -7.75 10.78
CA GLN A 129 -8.76 -6.42 11.21
C GLN A 129 -7.26 -6.19 11.02
N TYR A 130 -6.91 -5.28 10.12
CA TYR A 130 -5.54 -4.85 9.87
C TYR A 130 -5.47 -3.34 9.79
N VAL A 131 -4.27 -2.79 9.97
CA VAL A 131 -4.03 -1.39 9.60
C VAL A 131 -4.06 -1.27 8.08
N CYS A 132 -4.20 -0.07 7.58
CA CYS A 132 -4.36 0.19 6.15
C CYS A 132 -3.45 1.34 5.72
N ILE A 133 -3.19 1.42 4.43
CA ILE A 133 -2.51 2.57 3.84
C ILE A 133 -3.49 3.29 2.93
N CYS A 134 -3.68 4.58 3.22
CA CYS A 134 -4.46 5.49 2.40
C CYS A 134 -3.53 6.24 1.43
N GLU A 135 -4.05 6.56 0.26
CA GLU A 135 -3.36 7.33 -0.78
C GLU A 135 -4.29 8.41 -1.36
N LYS A 136 -3.70 9.56 -1.68
CA LYS A 136 -4.30 10.54 -2.59
C LYS A 136 -3.21 11.25 -3.39
N GLU A 137 -3.59 11.73 -4.57
CA GLU A 137 -2.74 12.61 -5.37
C GLU A 137 -2.35 13.88 -4.60
N TYR A 138 -1.11 14.29 -4.76
CA TYR A 138 -0.64 15.56 -4.24
C TYR A 138 -1.07 16.70 -5.17
N ASN A 139 -2.17 17.34 -4.80
CA ASN A 139 -2.56 18.62 -5.38
C ASN A 139 -1.77 19.71 -4.63
N GLU A 140 -0.87 20.41 -5.33
CA GLU A 140 -0.04 21.49 -4.78
C GLU A 140 -0.82 22.58 -4.03
#